data_AF-A0A956ICI4-F1
#
_entry.id   AF-A0A956ICI4-F1
#
_cell.length_a   1.000
_cell.length_b   1.000
_cell.length_c   1.000
_cell.angle_alpha   90.00
_cell.angle_beta   90.00
_cell.angle_gamma   90.00
#
_symmetry.space_group_name_H-M   'P 1'
#
loop_
_entity.id
_entity.type
_entity.pdbx_description
1 polymer ?
#
loop_
_entity_poly.entity_id
_entity_poly.type
_entity_poly.pdbx_seq_one_letter_code
_entity_poly.pdbx_strand_id
1 'polypeptide(L)' 'MSSKQRALVTGATSGIGEAAAVQLAERGYEVITLCHERAHG' A
#
# COMPACT_ATOMS: atom_id res chain seq x y z
N MET A 1 4.19 4.14 -23.67
CA MET A 1 4.29 3.81 -22.23
C MET A 1 2.90 3.48 -21.73
N SER A 2 2.67 2.27 -21.20
CA SER A 2 1.39 1.94 -20.56
C SER A 2 1.34 2.61 -19.18
N SER A 3 0.37 3.50 -18.95
CA SER A 3 0.22 4.15 -17.65
C SER A 3 -0.41 3.17 -16.65
N LYS A 4 0.38 2.61 -15.74
CA LYS A 4 -0.18 1.91 -14.59
C LYS A 4 -0.86 2.93 -13.68
N GLN A 5 -2.06 2.60 -13.20
CA GLN A 5 -2.72 3.39 -12.17
C GLN A 5 -1.94 3.26 -10.87
N ARG A 6 -1.82 4.37 -10.12
CA ARG A 6 -1.11 4.41 -8.83
C ARG A 6 -2.09 4.42 -7.69
N ALA A 7 -1.74 3.74 -6.60
CA ALA A 7 -2.51 3.75 -5.37
C ALA A 7 -1.60 4.09 -4.18
N LEU A 8 -1.97 5.11 -3.41
CA LEU A 8 -1.34 5.44 -2.14
C LEU A 8 -2.13 4.80 -1.00
N VAL A 9 -1.49 3.90 -0.25
CA VAL A 9 -2.12 3.21 0.89
C VAL A 9 -1.42 3.65 2.18
N THR A 10 -2.16 4.29 3.09
CA THR A 10 -1.66 4.67 4.42
C THR A 10 -1.97 3.58 5.44
N GLY A 11 -1.12 3.42 6.46
CA GLY A 11 -1.33 2.40 7.50
C GLY A 11 -1.24 0.96 6.96
N ALA A 12 -0.44 0.74 5.92
CA ALA A 12 -0.28 -0.56 5.26
C ALA A 12 0.64 -1.55 6.02
N THR A 13 1.01 -1.24 7.26
CA THR A 13 1.89 -2.07 8.08
C THR A 13 1.21 -3.34 8.61
N SER A 14 -0.12 -3.35 8.70
CA SER A 14 -0.89 -4.53 9.14
C SER A 14 -2.38 -4.41 8.81
N GLY A 15 -3.11 -5.53 8.88
CA GLY A 15 -4.57 -5.54 8.87
C GLY A 15 -5.17 -5.09 7.54
N ILE A 16 -6.16 -4.20 7.58
CA ILE A 16 -6.91 -3.79 6.38
C ILE A 16 -6.01 -3.04 5.39
N GLY A 17 -5.10 -2.19 5.89
CA GLY A 17 -4.19 -1.44 5.02
C GLY A 17 -3.24 -2.36 4.24
N GLU A 18 -2.70 -3.39 4.91
CA GLU A 18 -1.87 -4.42 4.30
C GLU A 18 -2.65 -5.21 3.24
N ALA A 19 -3.82 -5.74 3.62
CA ALA A 19 -4.66 -6.53 2.71
C ALA A 19 -5.11 -5.74 1.46
N ALA A 20 -5.40 -4.44 1.63
CA ALA A 20 -5.74 -3.56 0.52
C ALA A 20 -4.55 -3.32 -0.42
N ALA A 21 -3.35 -3.07 0.14
CA ALA A 21 -2.13 -2.88 -0.66
C ALA A 21 -1.80 -4.12 -1.51
N VAL A 22 -1.92 -5.31 -0.93
CA VAL A 22 -1.72 -6.58 -1.64
C VAL A 22 -2.71 -6.74 -2.80
N GLN A 23 -4.02 -6.58 -2.53
CA GLN A 23 -5.04 -6.73 -3.57
C GLN A 23 -4.89 -5.70 -4.70
N LEU A 24 -4.45 -4.47 -4.40
CA LEU A 24 -4.19 -3.45 -5.42
C LEU A 24 -2.98 -3.83 -6.29
N ALA A 25 -1.92 -4.36 -5.70
CA ALA A 25 -0.75 -4.81 -6.45
C ALA A 25 -1.11 -5.98 -7.38
N GLU A 26 -1.90 -6.96 -6.91
CA GLU A 26 -2.39 -8.10 -7.71
C GLU A 26 -3.25 -7.65 -8.90
N ARG A 27 -3.98 -6.55 -8.75
CA ARG A 27 -4.79 -5.94 -9.82
C ARG A 27 -3.98 -5.08 -10.80
N GLY A 28 -2.66 -5.00 -10.62
CA GLY A 28 -1.75 -4.33 -11.55
C GLY A 28 -1.47 -2.85 -11.26
N TYR A 29 -1.86 -2.36 -10.08
CA TYR A 29 -1.54 -1.00 -9.66
C TYR A 29 -0.06 -0.88 -9.27
N GLU A 30 0.51 0.31 -9.48
CA GLU A 30 1.75 0.72 -8.82
C GLU A 30 1.38 1.22 -7.41
N VAL A 31 1.66 0.41 -6.40
CA VAL A 31 1.26 0.68 -5.02
C VAL A 31 2.40 1.38 -4.27
N ILE A 32 2.07 2.51 -3.65
CA ILE A 32 2.96 3.27 -2.76
C ILE A 32 2.36 3.15 -1.36
N THR A 33 3.15 2.67 -0.40
CA THR A 33 2.71 2.53 0.99
C THR A 33 3.34 3.62 1.85
N LEU A 34 2.53 4.33 2.64
CA LEU A 34 3.01 5.25 3.67
C LEU A 34 2.64 4.69 5.05
N CYS A 35 3.67 4.34 5.80
CA CYS A 35 3.53 3.79 7.15
C CYS A 35 4.32 4.65 8.12
N HIS A 36 3.82 4.74 9.35
CA HIS A 36 4.62 5.24 10.46
C HIS A 36 5.33 4.07 11.15
N GLU A 37 6.62 4.23 11.45
CA GLU A 37 7.26 3.39 12.45
C GLU A 37 6.72 3.84 13.81
N ARG A 38 6.00 2.96 14.52
CA ARG A 38 5.72 3.21 15.93
C ARG A 38 6.96 2.84 16.72
N ALA A 39 7.91 3.76 16.80
CA ALA A 39 8.95 3.72 17.84
C ALA A 39 8.27 4.01 19.19
N HIS A 40 7.59 3.01 19.74
CA HIS A 40 7.16 3.03 21.12
C HIS A 40 8.19 2.24 21.93
N GLY A 41 8.82 2.93 22.89
CA GLY A 41 9.67 2.33 23.92
C GLY A 41 8.87 1.52 24.94
#